data_AF-A0A3R7Q877-F1
#
_entry.id   AF-A0A3R7Q877-F1
#
_cell.length_a   1.000
_cell.length_b   1.000
_cell.length_c   1.000
_cell.angle_alpha   90.00
_cell.angle_beta   90.00
_cell.angle_gamma   90.00
#
_symmetry.space_group_name_H-M   'P 1'
#
loop_
_entity.id
_entity.type
_entity.pdbx_description
1 polymer ?
#
loop_
_entity_poly.entity_id
_entity_poly.type
_entity_poly.pdbx_seq_one_letter_code
_entity_poly.pdbx_strand_id
1 'polypeptide(L)'
;MSSILMRNGPSNVLFFGLRKEIKERLPDPGSSWWGHILTDFVSGAFLGAFISTVMYPVNVIKAHQQCQVGGPFLSMRTTFWHVYHARGSRLRGLFNGAHVNYTRALVSWGIINASYEILHKLLYS
;
A
#
# COMPACT_ATOMS: atom_id res chain seq x y z
N MET A 1 -20.10 6.45 1.19
CA MET A 1 -19.01 7.35 0.72
C MET A 1 -17.87 7.53 1.73
N SER A 2 -18.14 7.54 3.04
CA SER A 2 -17.13 7.73 4.11
C SER A 2 -15.97 6.71 4.10
N SER A 3 -16.23 5.48 3.64
CA SER A 3 -15.24 4.40 3.57
C SER A 3 -14.14 4.60 2.50
N ILE A 4 -14.35 5.49 1.51
CA ILE A 4 -13.33 5.80 0.48
C ILE A 4 -12.39 6.91 0.96
N LEU A 5 -12.88 7.87 1.74
CA LEU A 5 -12.07 8.94 2.34
C LEU A 5 -11.13 8.38 3.41
N MET A 6 -11.62 7.50 4.28
CA MET A 6 -10.78 6.75 5.23
C MET A 6 -9.80 5.78 4.54
N ARG A 7 -10.07 5.34 3.30
CA ARG A 7 -9.18 4.48 2.50
C ARG A 7 -7.99 5.26 1.94
N ASN A 8 -8.25 6.45 1.42
CA ASN A 8 -7.22 7.23 0.73
C ASN A 8 -6.43 8.14 1.67
N GLY A 9 -7.03 8.63 2.78
CA GLY A 9 -6.36 9.55 3.69
C GLY A 9 -5.06 8.99 4.30
N PRO A 10 -5.11 7.89 5.08
CA PRO A 10 -3.93 7.33 5.74
C PRO A 10 -2.87 6.83 4.76
N SER A 11 -3.30 6.17 3.67
CA SER A 11 -2.40 5.67 2.63
C SER A 11 -1.69 6.81 1.89
N ASN A 12 -2.40 7.91 1.60
CA ASN A 12 -1.81 9.09 0.94
C ASN A 12 -0.89 9.86 1.89
N VAL A 13 -1.26 10.01 3.16
CA VAL A 13 -0.39 10.66 4.18
C VAL A 13 0.92 9.88 4.32
N LEU A 14 0.85 8.55 4.42
CA LEU A 14 2.04 7.71 4.46
C LEU A 14 2.84 7.78 3.15
N PHE A 15 2.17 7.78 2.00
CA PHE A 15 2.83 7.87 0.69
C PHE A 15 3.57 9.19 0.52
N PHE A 16 2.92 10.33 0.77
CA PHE A 16 3.56 11.65 0.64
C PHE A 16 4.61 11.89 1.73
N GLY A 17 4.40 11.39 2.95
CA GLY A 17 5.36 11.52 4.05
C GLY A 17 6.64 10.71 3.83
N LEU A 18 6.54 9.52 3.24
CA LEU A 18 7.68 8.60 3.11
C LEU A 18 8.34 8.59 1.72
N ARG A 19 7.64 9.05 0.67
CA ARG A 19 8.20 9.09 -0.69
C ARG A 19 9.47 9.94 -0.78
N LYS A 20 9.49 11.09 -0.08
CA LYS A 20 10.65 12.00 -0.09
C LYS A 20 11.85 11.36 0.61
N GLU A 21 11.66 10.83 1.81
CA GLU A 21 12.69 10.14 2.60
C GLU A 21 13.29 8.94 1.87
N ILE A 22 12.47 8.16 1.16
CA ILE A 22 12.97 7.00 0.41
C ILE A 22 13.72 7.44 -0.85
N LYS A 23 13.25 8.49 -1.55
CA LYS A 23 13.91 8.98 -2.77
C LYS A 23 15.26 9.63 -2.46
N GLU A 24 15.39 10.34 -1.33
CA GLU A 24 16.65 10.97 -0.89
C GLU A 24 17.72 9.97 -0.43
N ARG A 25 17.32 8.76 -0.03
CA ARG A 25 18.26 7.70 0.40
C ARG A 25 18.69 6.78 -0.74
N LEU A 26 18.13 6.93 -1.93
CA LEU A 26 18.50 6.12 -3.08
C LEU A 26 19.72 6.70 -3.79
N PRO A 27 20.60 5.84 -4.34
CA PRO A 27 21.77 6.30 -5.09
C PRO A 27 21.35 7.16 -6.29
N ASP A 28 22.06 8.28 -6.52
CA ASP A 28 21.88 9.08 -7.73
C ASP A 28 22.37 8.28 -8.95
N PRO A 29 21.48 7.92 -9.90
CA PRO A 29 21.86 7.14 -11.07
C PRO A 29 22.62 7.95 -12.14
N GLY A 30 22.94 9.23 -11.89
CA GLY A 30 23.71 10.07 -12.79
C GLY A 30 22.94 10.37 -14.09
N SER A 31 23.59 10.25 -15.25
CA SER A 31 22.96 10.50 -16.56
C SER A 31 22.28 9.27 -17.20
N SER A 32 22.33 8.10 -16.55
CA SER A 32 21.78 6.87 -17.12
C SER A 32 20.26 6.82 -17.04
N TRP A 33 19.58 6.93 -18.19
CA TRP A 33 18.12 6.82 -18.28
C TRP A 33 17.58 5.52 -17.64
N TRP A 34 18.29 4.41 -17.82
CA TRP A 34 17.91 3.11 -17.25
C TRP A 34 18.17 3.02 -15.75
N GLY A 35 19.20 3.71 -15.26
CA GLY A 35 19.43 3.89 -13.83
C GLY A 35 18.28 4.65 -13.16
N HIS A 36 17.79 5.74 -13.77
CA HIS A 36 16.62 6.48 -13.27
C HIS A 36 15.39 5.60 -13.14
N ILE A 37 15.08 4.80 -14.17
CA ILE A 37 13.90 3.93 -14.18
C ILE A 37 13.99 2.83 -13.13
N LEU A 38 15.17 2.24 -12.95
CA LEU A 38 15.39 1.24 -11.90
C LEU A 38 15.26 1.86 -10.50
N THR A 39 15.85 3.03 -10.28
CA THR A 39 15.74 3.76 -9.01
C THR A 39 14.29 4.12 -8.69
N ASP A 40 13.52 4.61 -9.67
CA ASP A 40 12.11 4.92 -9.51
C ASP A 40 11.27 3.64 -9.28
N PHE A 41 11.56 2.54 -9.99
CA PHE A 41 10.91 1.24 -9.73
C PHE A 41 11.15 0.79 -8.29
N VAL A 42 12.42 0.75 -7.86
CA VAL A 42 12.82 0.26 -6.54
C VAL A 42 12.20 1.13 -5.45
N SER A 43 12.23 2.46 -5.60
CA SER A 43 11.59 3.41 -4.69
C SER A 43 10.09 3.11 -4.54
N GLY A 44 9.38 3.01 -5.66
CA GLY A 44 7.95 2.74 -5.68
C GLY A 44 7.60 1.37 -5.10
N ALA A 45 8.39 0.35 -5.44
CA ALA A 45 8.22 -1.02 -4.98
C ALA A 45 8.37 -1.13 -3.46
N PHE A 46 9.45 -0.58 -2.89
CA PHE A 46 9.69 -0.61 -1.44
C PHE A 46 8.64 0.19 -0.67
N LEU A 47 8.38 1.43 -1.09
CA LEU A 47 7.39 2.28 -0.45
C LEU A 47 6.00 1.65 -0.49
N GLY A 48 5.61 1.14 -1.66
CA GLY A 48 4.33 0.49 -1.88
C GLY A 48 4.17 -0.77 -1.03
N ALA A 49 5.19 -1.62 -0.96
CA ALA A 49 5.19 -2.82 -0.12
C ALA A 49 5.12 -2.46 1.38
N PHE A 50 5.86 -1.44 1.82
CA PHE A 50 5.84 -0.97 3.20
C PHE A 50 4.45 -0.47 3.60
N ILE A 51 3.88 0.47 2.83
CA ILE A 51 2.55 1.02 3.10
C ILE A 51 1.49 -0.09 3.07
N SER A 52 1.57 -0.99 2.08
CA SER A 52 0.62 -2.10 1.96
C SER A 52 0.69 -3.05 3.15
N THR A 53 1.87 -3.22 3.75
CA THR A 53 2.06 -4.01 4.98
C THR A 53 1.47 -3.28 6.17
N VAL A 54 1.79 -2.01 6.40
CA VAL A 54 1.26 -1.23 7.54
C VAL A 54 -0.26 -1.11 7.48
N MET A 55 -0.82 -0.93 6.27
CA MET A 55 -2.26 -0.83 6.05
C MET A 55 -2.96 -2.20 5.94
N TYR A 56 -2.23 -3.32 6.03
CA TYR A 56 -2.80 -4.66 5.85
C TYR A 56 -3.96 -4.98 6.80
N PRO A 57 -3.90 -4.67 8.11
CA PRO A 57 -5.02 -4.92 9.02
C PRO A 57 -6.29 -4.17 8.60
N VAL A 58 -6.16 -2.94 8.12
CA VAL A 58 -7.29 -2.13 7.63
C VAL A 58 -7.92 -2.78 6.38
N ASN A 59 -7.07 -3.28 5.47
CA ASN A 59 -7.54 -4.00 4.28
C ASN A 59 -8.29 -5.29 4.65
N VAL A 60 -7.83 -6.03 5.67
CA VAL A 60 -8.49 -7.24 6.16
C VAL A 60 -9.87 -6.93 6.74
N ILE A 61 -9.98 -5.88 7.57
CA ILE A 61 -11.27 -5.46 8.16
C ILE A 61 -12.25 -5.10 7.06
N LYS A 62 -11.80 -4.33 6.07
CA LYS A 62 -12.63 -3.92 4.94
C LYS A 62 -13.08 -5.13 4.10
N ALA A 63 -12.16 -6.03 3.76
CA ALA A 63 -12.50 -7.24 3.02
C ALA A 63 -13.53 -8.07 3.77
N HIS A 64 -13.39 -8.21 5.10
CA HIS A 64 -14.36 -8.90 5.95
C HIS A 64 -15.76 -8.26 5.88
N GLN A 65 -15.85 -6.92 5.93
CA GLN A 65 -17.13 -6.22 5.77
C GLN A 65 -17.73 -6.41 4.37
N GLN A 66 -16.89 -6.45 3.33
CA GLN A 66 -17.35 -6.59 1.94
C GLN A 66 -17.75 -8.03 1.58
N CYS A 67 -17.19 -9.03 2.26
CA CYS A 67 -17.56 -10.43 2.08
C CYS A 67 -18.87 -10.82 2.79
N GLN A 68 -19.36 -10.02 3.73
CA GLN A 68 -20.66 -10.27 4.36
C GLN A 68 -21.78 -9.94 3.37
N VAL A 69 -22.47 -10.98 2.91
CA VAL A 69 -23.66 -10.88 2.04
C VAL A 69 -24.89 -11.09 2.90
N GLY A 70 -25.70 -10.04 3.08
CA GLY A 70 -26.84 -10.04 4.01
C GLY A 70 -26.44 -9.81 5.47
N GLY A 71 -27.43 -9.50 6.31
CA GLY A 71 -27.22 -9.13 7.72
C GLY A 71 -26.98 -7.64 7.96
N PRO A 72 -26.83 -7.20 9.23
CA PRO A 72 -26.64 -5.80 9.57
C PRO A 72 -25.24 -5.32 9.19
N PHE A 73 -25.14 -4.10 8.62
CA PHE A 73 -23.86 -3.45 8.36
C PHE A 73 -23.12 -3.14 9.67
N LEU A 74 -22.08 -3.91 9.98
CA LEU A 74 -21.25 -3.68 11.16
C LEU A 74 -20.35 -2.47 10.97
N SER A 75 -20.16 -1.69 12.03
CA SER A 75 -19.17 -0.61 12.05
C SER A 75 -17.75 -1.18 11.89
N MET A 76 -16.80 -0.36 11.43
CA MET A 76 -15.40 -0.77 11.29
C MET A 76 -14.80 -1.20 12.63
N ARG A 77 -15.17 -0.53 13.74
CA ARG A 77 -14.72 -0.88 15.09
C ARG A 77 -15.27 -2.24 15.53
N THR A 78 -16.56 -2.49 15.30
CA THR A 78 -17.19 -3.78 15.63
C THR A 78 -16.56 -4.91 14.80
N THR A 79 -16.31 -4.64 13.52
CA THR A 79 -15.69 -5.63 12.62
C THR A 79 -14.23 -5.90 13.01
N PHE A 80 -13.48 -4.88 13.43
CA PHE A 80 -12.12 -5.06 13.95
C PHE A 80 -12.08 -6.06 15.09
N TRP A 81 -12.91 -5.86 16.12
CA TRP A 81 -12.97 -6.77 17.27
C TRP A 81 -13.40 -8.17 16.85
N HIS A 82 -14.40 -8.28 15.97
CA HIS A 82 -14.85 -9.56 15.45
C HIS A 82 -13.73 -10.33 14.75
N VAL A 83 -13.00 -9.67 13.84
CA VAL A 83 -11.84 -10.27 13.14
C VAL A 83 -10.70 -10.57 14.11
N TYR A 84 -10.42 -9.69 15.06
CA TYR A 84 -9.38 -9.89 16.07
C TYR A 84 -9.64 -11.15 16.90
N HIS A 85 -10.87 -11.34 17.39
CA HIS A 85 -11.25 -12.55 18.12
C HIS A 85 -11.26 -13.78 17.22
N ALA A 86 -11.79 -13.69 16.00
CA ALA A 86 -11.79 -14.80 15.03
C ALA A 86 -10.38 -15.27 14.65
N ARG A 87 -9.38 -14.38 14.73
CA ARG A 87 -7.97 -14.69 14.44
C ARG A 87 -7.13 -14.98 15.69
N GLY A 88 -7.77 -15.41 16.77
CA GLY A 88 -7.09 -15.89 17.98
C GLY A 88 -6.61 -14.78 18.92
N SER A 89 -7.21 -13.59 18.86
CA SER A 89 -6.95 -12.46 19.78
C SER A 89 -5.47 -12.09 19.91
N ARG A 90 -4.75 -12.12 18.78
CA ARG A 90 -3.35 -11.69 18.68
C ARG A 90 -3.21 -10.72 17.53
N LEU A 91 -2.49 -9.62 17.74
CA LEU A 91 -2.24 -8.63 16.69
C LEU A 91 -1.54 -9.23 15.46
N ARG A 92 -0.63 -10.20 15.66
CA ARG A 92 0.01 -10.94 14.56
C ARG A 92 -1.00 -11.67 13.67
N GLY A 93 -2.12 -12.13 14.22
CA GLY A 93 -3.18 -12.80 13.43
C GLY A 93 -3.77 -11.89 12.36
N LEU A 94 -3.82 -10.57 12.59
CA LEU A 94 -4.28 -9.59 11.59
C LEU A 94 -3.34 -9.51 10.37
N PHE A 95 -2.08 -9.93 10.52
CA PHE A 95 -1.08 -9.98 9.45
C PHE A 95 -0.97 -11.35 8.76
N ASN A 96 -1.81 -12.33 9.11
CA ASN A 96 -1.86 -13.60 8.38
C ASN A 96 -2.30 -13.34 6.93
N GLY A 97 -1.37 -13.62 5.99
CA GLY A 97 -1.52 -13.35 4.56
C GLY A 97 -0.83 -12.07 4.07
N ALA A 98 -0.16 -11.32 4.95
CA ALA A 98 0.52 -10.08 4.59
C ALA A 98 1.61 -10.26 3.53
N HIS A 99 2.26 -11.44 3.49
CA HIS A 99 3.33 -11.75 2.53
C HIS A 99 2.87 -11.75 1.08
N VAL A 100 1.75 -12.39 0.78
CA VAL A 100 1.17 -12.35 -0.57
C VAL A 100 0.81 -10.90 -0.94
N ASN A 101 0.29 -10.14 0.02
CA ASN A 101 -0.11 -8.76 -0.23
C ASN A 101 1.07 -7.82 -0.47
N TYR A 102 2.14 -7.88 0.34
CA TYR A 102 3.31 -7.02 0.13
C TYR A 102 4.09 -7.44 -1.12
N THR A 103 4.16 -8.73 -1.47
CA THR A 103 4.84 -9.18 -2.70
C THR A 103 4.11 -8.67 -3.94
N ARG A 104 2.78 -8.80 -3.97
CA ARG A 104 1.95 -8.20 -5.03
C ARG A 104 2.16 -6.68 -5.09
N ALA A 105 2.14 -6.02 -3.93
CA ALA A 105 2.31 -4.57 -3.85
C ALA A 105 3.69 -4.13 -4.38
N LEU A 106 4.76 -4.85 -4.05
CA LEU A 106 6.12 -4.57 -4.51
C LEU A 106 6.17 -4.51 -6.03
N VAL A 107 5.64 -5.54 -6.71
CA VAL A 107 5.62 -5.61 -8.17
C VAL A 107 4.72 -4.52 -8.76
N SER A 108 3.48 -4.39 -8.27
CA SER A 108 2.52 -3.43 -8.83
C SER A 108 2.98 -1.98 -8.66
N TRP A 109 3.42 -1.59 -7.47
CA TRP A 109 3.84 -0.21 -7.20
C TRP A 109 5.16 0.14 -7.88
N GLY A 110 6.08 -0.81 -8.02
CA GLY A 110 7.31 -0.60 -8.80
C GLY A 110 7.00 -0.30 -10.26
N ILE A 111 6.16 -1.12 -10.90
CA ILE A 111 5.76 -0.91 -12.30
C ILE A 111 5.05 0.44 -12.45
N ILE A 112 4.07 0.74 -11.60
CA ILE A 112 3.31 2.00 -11.66
C ILE A 112 4.25 3.20 -11.56
N ASN A 113 5.19 3.20 -10.61
CA ASN A 113 6.07 4.34 -10.41
C ASN A 113 7.06 4.50 -11.58
N ALA A 114 7.62 3.41 -12.09
CA ALA A 114 8.48 3.43 -13.28
C ALA A 114 7.74 3.93 -14.52
N SER A 115 6.53 3.42 -14.77
CA SER A 115 5.70 3.84 -15.90
C SER A 115 5.29 5.32 -15.81
N TYR A 116 4.95 5.80 -14.62
CA TYR A 116 4.63 7.20 -14.38
C TYR A 116 5.80 8.12 -14.77
N GLU A 117 7.01 7.80 -14.33
CA GLU A 117 8.20 8.63 -14.59
C GLU A 117 8.62 8.59 -16.07
N ILE A 118 8.49 7.44 -16.74
CA ILE A 118 8.69 7.32 -18.19
C ILE A 118 7.69 8.23 -18.93
N LEU A 119 6.41 8.12 -18.60
CA LEU A 119 5.36 8.87 -19.26
C LEU A 119 5.49 10.37 -19.01
N HIS A 120 5.82 10.76 -17.77
CA HIS A 120 6.05 12.15 -17.40
C HIS A 120 7.21 12.77 -18.19
N LYS A 121 8.33 12.04 -18.33
CA LYS A 121 9.47 12.48 -19.15
C LYS A 121 9.12 12.55 -20.65
N LEU A 122 8.26 11.67 -21.17
CA LEU A 122 7.87 11.71 -22.58
C LEU A 122 6.91 12.85 -22.91
N LEU A 123 5.97 13.16 -22.01
CA LEU A 123 4.92 14.16 -22.23
C LEU A 123 5.36 15.60 -21.90
N TYR A 124 6.30 15.76 -20.97
CA TYR A 124 6.76 17.06 -20.48
C TYR A 124 8.27 17.27 -20.73
N SER A 125 8.82 16.63 -21.79
CA SER A 125 10.17 16.90 -22.29
C SER A 125 10.28 18.24 -23.00
#